data_AF-A0A3A5L5Z2-F1
#
_entry.id   AF-A0A3A5L5Z2-F1
#
_cell.length_a   1.000
_cell.length_b   1.000
_cell.length_c   1.000
_cell.angle_alpha   90.00
_cell.angle_beta   90.00
_cell.angle_gamma   90.00
#
_symmetry.space_group_name_H-M   'P 1'
#
loop_
_entity.id
_entity.type
_entity.pdbx_description
1 polymer ?
#
loop_
_entity_poly.entity_id
_entity_poly.type
_entity_poly.pdbx_seq_one_letter_code
_entity_poly.pdbx_strand_id
1 'polypeptide(L)'
;MAFRASNANQAIEDAVALATVLSHADRKSAPRALLIYEQLRRQRTAGVQRMSRASGARYDASSGDMHTRDRKLDAQRQERAWVWNYDAYAEAETAAASL
;
A
#
# COMPACT_ATOMS: atom_id res chain seq x y z
N MET A 1 -18.21 8.21 -4.55
CA MET A 1 -18.37 6.74 -4.74
C MET A 1 -17.13 6.03 -4.19
N ALA A 2 -17.29 5.07 -3.26
CA ALA A 2 -16.16 4.43 -2.57
C ALA A 2 -15.40 3.45 -3.48
N PHE A 3 -14.09 3.67 -3.62
CA PHE A 3 -13.17 2.84 -4.40
C PHE A 3 -12.91 1.51 -3.65
N ARG A 4 -13.80 0.53 -3.81
CA ARG A 4 -13.77 -0.82 -3.17
C ARG A 4 -12.76 -1.80 -3.78
N ALA A 5 -11.90 -1.36 -4.70
CA ALA A 5 -10.90 -2.22 -5.33
C ALA A 5 -9.56 -2.26 -4.58
N SER A 6 -9.30 -1.29 -3.67
CA SER A 6 -8.01 -1.19 -2.97
C SER A 6 -7.94 -2.04 -1.70
N ASN A 7 -9.04 -2.27 -1.01
CA ASN A 7 -9.07 -2.97 0.29
C ASN A 7 -8.79 -4.48 0.19
N ALA A 8 -9.24 -5.16 -0.87
CA ALA A 8 -8.94 -6.59 -1.05
C ALA A 8 -7.45 -6.84 -1.32
N ASN A 9 -6.82 -6.02 -2.18
CA ASN A 9 -5.38 -6.12 -2.43
C ASN A 9 -4.56 -5.82 -1.17
N GLN A 10 -4.95 -4.81 -0.38
CA GLN A 10 -4.27 -4.54 0.88
C GLN A 10 -4.37 -5.70 1.87
N ALA A 11 -5.51 -6.40 1.94
CA ALA A 11 -5.66 -7.58 2.79
C ALA A 11 -4.75 -8.75 2.34
N ILE A 12 -4.60 -8.94 1.02
CA ILE A 12 -3.69 -9.96 0.47
C ILE A 12 -2.23 -9.58 0.80
N GLU A 13 -1.85 -8.32 0.60
CA GLU A 13 -0.52 -7.83 0.96
C GLU A 13 -0.24 -7.96 2.47
N ASP A 14 -1.23 -7.68 3.32
CA ASP A 14 -1.12 -7.84 4.78
C ASP A 14 -0.92 -9.32 5.15
N ALA A 15 -1.66 -10.23 4.52
CA ALA A 15 -1.52 -11.67 4.74
C ALA A 15 -0.13 -12.18 4.33
N VAL A 16 0.38 -11.75 3.17
CA VAL A 16 1.73 -12.09 2.70
C VAL A 16 2.78 -11.56 3.66
N ALA A 17 2.73 -10.27 4.01
CA ALA A 17 3.71 -9.66 4.89
C ALA A 17 3.73 -10.30 6.29
N LEU A 18 2.55 -10.56 6.86
CA LEU A 18 2.43 -11.20 8.17
C LEU A 18 2.97 -12.63 8.14
N ALA A 19 2.60 -13.43 7.12
CA ALA A 19 3.08 -14.80 7.00
C ALA A 19 4.59 -14.86 6.84
N THR A 20 5.17 -14.01 5.98
CA THR A 20 6.62 -13.92 5.77
C THR A 20 7.34 -13.55 7.07
N VAL A 21 6.93 -12.47 7.75
CA VAL A 21 7.63 -12.05 8.98
C VAL A 21 7.51 -13.12 10.08
N LEU A 22 6.36 -13.79 10.20
CA LEU A 22 6.18 -14.88 11.16
C LEU A 22 6.96 -16.15 10.80
N SER A 23 7.26 -16.41 9.52
CA SER A 23 8.07 -17.59 9.16
C SER A 23 9.52 -17.51 9.61
N HIS A 24 10.02 -16.30 9.90
CA HIS A 24 11.35 -16.07 10.50
C HIS A 24 11.32 -16.04 12.04
N ALA A 25 10.15 -16.17 12.66
CA ALA A 25 9.98 -16.05 14.10
C ALA A 25 9.73 -17.41 14.77
N ASP A 26 10.16 -17.49 16.03
CA ASP A 26 9.76 -18.52 16.98
C ASP A 26 8.79 -17.96 18.04
N ARG A 27 8.38 -18.78 19.01
CA ARG A 27 7.44 -18.35 20.06
C ARG A 27 7.96 -17.16 20.89
N LYS A 28 9.27 -17.00 21.04
CA LYS A 28 9.87 -15.92 21.85
C LYS A 28 9.97 -14.63 21.06
N SER A 29 10.24 -14.72 19.76
CA SER A 29 10.40 -13.59 18.84
C SER A 29 9.09 -13.15 18.17
N ALA A 30 8.01 -13.94 18.27
CA ALA A 30 6.70 -13.60 17.71
C ALA A 30 6.19 -12.19 18.08
N PRO A 31 6.32 -11.69 19.33
CA PRO A 31 5.92 -10.31 19.63
C PRO A 31 6.70 -9.25 18.85
N ARG A 32 8.01 -9.47 18.63
CA ARG A 32 8.86 -8.57 17.84
C ARG A 32 8.52 -8.66 16.35
N ALA A 33 8.22 -9.86 15.86
CA ALA A 33 7.74 -10.10 14.50
C ALA A 33 6.46 -9.29 14.19
N LEU A 34 5.49 -9.27 15.11
CA LEU A 34 4.26 -8.51 14.96
C LEU A 34 4.50 -6.99 14.91
N LEU A 35 5.48 -6.47 15.67
CA LEU A 35 5.86 -5.05 15.61
C LEU A 35 6.52 -4.69 14.27
N ILE A 36 7.37 -5.57 13.74
CA ILE A 36 8.00 -5.39 12.42
C ILE A 36 6.92 -5.36 11.33
N TYR A 37 5.99 -6.31 11.35
CA TYR A 37 4.82 -6.32 10.46
C TYR A 37 4.00 -5.01 10.56
N GLU A 38 3.68 -4.56 11.77
CA GLU A 38 2.91 -3.34 11.98
C GLU A 38 3.64 -2.12 11.40
N GLN A 39 4.93 -1.97 11.68
CA GLN A 39 5.72 -0.85 11.18
C GLN A 39 5.76 -0.81 9.66
N LEU A 40 5.94 -1.98 9.02
CA LEU A 40 5.97 -2.12 7.57
C LEU A 40 4.63 -1.70 6.92
N ARG A 41 3.51 -2.20 7.46
CA ARG A 41 2.20 -2.06 6.81
C ARG A 41 1.45 -0.79 7.20
N ARG A 42 1.65 -0.26 8.41
CA ARG A 42 0.90 0.93 8.88
C ARG A 42 1.11 2.15 7.99
N GLN A 43 2.35 2.47 7.63
CA GLN A 43 2.63 3.62 6.77
C GLN A 43 2.12 3.40 5.33
N ARG A 44 2.29 2.18 4.82
CA ARG A 44 1.91 1.78 3.47
C ARG A 44 0.40 1.88 3.25
N THR A 45 -0.39 1.24 4.12
CA THR A 45 -1.86 1.22 4.05
C THR A 45 -2.45 2.63 4.21
N ALA A 46 -1.88 3.45 5.09
CA ALA A 46 -2.28 4.85 5.23
C ALA A 46 -2.03 5.67 3.96
N GLY A 47 -0.92 5.41 3.24
CA GLY A 47 -0.63 6.00 1.94
C GLY A 47 -1.68 5.65 0.89
N VAL A 48 -1.99 4.37 0.75
CA VAL A 48 -3.00 3.86 -0.21
C VAL A 48 -4.39 4.46 0.07
N GLN A 49 -4.79 4.56 1.34
CA GLN A 49 -6.08 5.19 1.71
C GLN A 49 -6.14 6.67 1.34
N ARG A 50 -5.06 7.43 1.58
CA ARG A 50 -4.98 8.85 1.17
C ARG A 50 -5.07 9.00 -0.34
N MET A 51 -4.34 8.19 -1.10
CA MET A 51 -4.36 8.21 -2.57
C MET A 51 -5.74 7.85 -3.12
N SER A 52 -6.43 6.89 -2.49
CA SER A 52 -7.80 6.51 -2.86
C SER A 52 -8.78 7.66 -2.67
N ARG A 53 -8.65 8.45 -1.58
CA ARG A 53 -9.51 9.63 -1.34
C ARG A 53 -9.20 10.75 -2.35
N ALA A 54 -7.92 11.02 -2.60
CA ALA A 54 -7.50 12.02 -3.58
C ALA A 54 -7.96 11.66 -5.00
N SER A 55 -7.90 10.38 -5.37
CA SER A 55 -8.39 9.90 -6.67
C SER A 55 -9.91 10.05 -6.78
N GLY A 56 -10.67 9.73 -5.73
CA GLY A 56 -12.12 9.90 -5.70
C GLY A 56 -12.56 11.35 -5.95
N ALA A 57 -11.87 12.33 -5.35
CA ALA A 57 -12.16 13.75 -5.54
C ALA A 57 -11.81 14.28 -6.94
N ARG A 58 -10.86 13.65 -7.65
CA ARG A 58 -10.43 14.08 -9.00
C ARG A 58 -11.44 13.69 -10.09
N TYR A 59 -12.20 12.60 -9.92
CA TYR A 59 -13.23 12.17 -10.88
C TYR A 59 -14.56 12.92 -10.71
N ASP A 60 -14.74 13.65 -9.60
CA ASP A 60 -15.94 14.46 -9.31
C ASP A 60 -15.88 15.87 -9.93
N ALA A 61 -14.72 16.28 -10.48
CA ALA A 61 -14.54 17.60 -11.07
C ALA A 61 -14.96 17.60 -12.55
N SER A 62 -16.11 18.19 -12.83
CA SER A 62 -16.59 18.50 -14.18
C SER A 62 -15.56 19.34 -14.96
N SER A 63 -15.50 19.06 -16.27
CA SER A 63 -14.54 19.55 -17.27
C SER A 63 -14.03 20.98 -17.07
N GLY A 64 -12.75 21.10 -16.72
CA GLY A 64 -11.93 22.30 -16.86
C GLY A 64 -10.65 22.01 -17.65
N ASP A 65 -9.95 23.08 -18.05
CA ASP A 65 -8.69 23.14 -18.83
C ASP A 65 -7.98 21.79 -19.10
N MET A 66 -7.87 21.47 -20.40
CA MET A 66 -7.29 20.24 -20.90
C MET A 66 -5.83 20.05 -20.48
N HIS A 67 -5.05 21.14 -20.36
CA HIS A 67 -3.66 21.07 -19.87
C HIS A 67 -3.57 20.70 -18.39
N THR A 68 -4.56 21.12 -17.59
CA THR A 68 -4.65 20.74 -16.17
C THR A 68 -5.08 19.28 -16.01
N ARG A 69 -5.95 18.77 -16.89
CA ARG A 69 -6.30 17.34 -16.93
C ARG A 69 -5.08 16.50 -17.32
N ASP A 70 -4.37 16.86 -18.37
CA ASP A 70 -3.27 16.04 -18.89
C ASP A 70 -2.11 15.96 -17.88
N ARG A 71 -1.76 17.07 -17.21
CA ARG A 71 -0.80 17.04 -16.08
C ARG A 71 -1.23 16.12 -14.93
N LYS A 72 -2.54 16.06 -14.62
CA LYS A 72 -3.08 15.14 -13.59
C LYS A 72 -3.00 13.68 -14.05
N LEU A 73 -3.19 13.39 -15.33
CA LEU A 73 -3.10 12.04 -15.90
C LEU A 73 -1.65 11.52 -15.90
N ASP A 74 -0.67 12.39 -16.18
CA ASP A 74 0.75 12.02 -16.11
C ASP A 74 1.17 11.66 -14.68
N ALA A 75 0.79 12.47 -13.69
CA ALA A 75 1.02 12.16 -12.28
C ALA A 75 0.36 10.84 -11.84
N GLN A 76 -0.80 10.52 -12.42
CA GLN A 76 -1.54 9.29 -12.12
C GLN A 76 -0.78 8.02 -12.51
N ARG A 77 0.07 8.06 -13.55
CA ARG A 77 0.88 6.89 -13.95
C ARG A 77 1.86 6.50 -12.83
N GLN A 78 2.56 7.48 -12.28
CA GLN A 78 3.53 7.24 -11.20
C GLN A 78 2.82 6.84 -9.90
N GLU A 79 1.71 7.50 -9.56
CA GLU A 79 0.88 7.14 -8.41
C GLU A 79 0.38 5.68 -8.47
N ARG A 80 -0.11 5.24 -9.63
CA ARG A 80 -0.57 3.84 -9.81
C ARG A 80 0.59 2.84 -9.77
N ALA A 81 1.72 3.17 -10.40
CA ALA A 81 2.90 2.31 -10.37
C ALA A 81 3.40 2.09 -8.93
N TRP A 82 3.37 3.12 -8.08
CA TRP A 82 3.74 2.99 -6.66
C TRP A 82 2.84 1.99 -5.93
N VAL A 83 1.54 1.93 -6.24
CA VAL A 83 0.59 0.97 -5.65
C VAL A 83 0.77 -0.43 -6.22
N TRP A 84 0.80 -0.56 -7.55
CA TRP A 84 0.77 -1.86 -8.24
C TRP A 84 2.10 -2.61 -8.27
N ASN A 85 3.23 -1.90 -8.24
CA ASN A 85 4.55 -2.53 -8.29
C ASN A 85 5.12 -2.85 -6.90
N TYR A 86 4.30 -2.73 -5.84
CA TYR A 86 4.75 -3.03 -4.49
C TYR A 86 4.79 -4.53 -4.24
N ASP A 87 5.97 -5.02 -3.91
CA ASP A 87 6.21 -6.40 -3.56
C ASP A 87 6.20 -6.58 -2.04
N ALA A 88 5.04 -6.96 -1.51
CA ALA A 88 4.88 -7.17 -0.07
C ALA A 88 5.77 -8.30 0.48
N TYR A 89 6.14 -9.27 -0.36
CA TYR A 89 7.00 -10.39 0.05
C TYR A 89 8.45 -9.93 0.20
N ALA A 90 9.01 -9.27 -0.82
CA ALA A 90 10.40 -8.79 -0.80
C ALA A 90 10.66 -7.78 0.33
N GLU A 91 9.68 -6.90 0.57
CA GLU A 91 9.73 -5.91 1.66
C GLU A 91 9.67 -6.59 3.04
N ALA A 92 8.84 -7.62 3.18
CA ALA A 92 8.74 -8.39 4.42
C ALA A 92 9.98 -9.24 4.70
N GLU A 93 10.59 -9.86 3.68
CA GLU A 93 11.88 -10.56 3.79
C GLU A 93 12.98 -9.61 4.28
N THR A 94 13.06 -8.43 3.68
CA THR A 94 14.04 -7.41 4.07
C THR A 94 13.83 -6.96 5.52
N ALA A 95 12.59 -6.75 5.93
CA ALA A 95 12.26 -6.34 7.30
C ALA A 95 12.52 -7.46 8.32
N ALA A 96 12.22 -8.71 7.95
CA ALA A 96 12.44 -9.89 8.77
C ALA A 96 13.92 -10.20 9.00
N ALA A 97 14.84 -9.72 8.16
CA ALA A 97 16.28 -9.82 8.40
C ALA A 97 16.76 -9.13 9.70
N SER A 98 15.90 -8.33 10.34
CA SER A 98 16.18 -7.61 11.60
C SER A 98 15.56 -8.24 12.86
N LEU A 99 14.92 -9.41 12.72
CA LEU A 99 14.35 -10.20 13.81
C LEU A 99 15.43 -10.77 14.73
#